data_AF-A0A919W2B6-F1
#
_entry.id   AF-A0A919W2B6-F1
#
_cell.length_a   1.000
_cell.length_b   1.000
_cell.length_c   1.000
_cell.angle_alpha   90.00
_cell.angle_beta   90.00
_cell.angle_gamma   90.00
#
_symmetry.space_group_name_H-M   'P 1'
#
loop_
_entity.id
_entity.type
_entity.pdbx_description
1 polymer ?
#
loop_
_entity_poly.entity_id
_entity_poly.type
_entity_poly.pdbx_seq_one_letter_code
_entity_poly.pdbx_strand_id
1 'polypeptide(L)'
;MPAEFPQLPKRGPAPAVDRMSNAELARMIEAEHPYRGKALFELSDRIAHDDDAATKVAMLSRLTSLRQARLFDRVSLAWSAIIALLAAETEHSRASAYEAFGALDPAEQGDMLDYLEVSAIEEAHPRIA
;
A
#
# COMPACT_ATOMS: atom_id res chain seq x y z
N MET A 1 10.73 -29.66 -30.24
CA MET A 1 10.42 -28.22 -30.22
C MET A 1 10.83 -27.70 -28.86
N PRO A 2 11.84 -26.82 -28.73
CA PRO A 2 12.15 -26.24 -27.43
C PRO A 2 11.06 -25.22 -27.08
N ALA A 3 10.55 -25.30 -25.85
CA ALA A 3 9.57 -24.37 -25.33
C ALA A 3 10.23 -22.99 -25.15
N GLU A 4 9.68 -21.97 -25.80
CA GLU A 4 10.04 -20.58 -25.54
C GLU A 4 9.50 -20.19 -24.16
N PHE A 5 10.38 -20.16 -23.16
CA PHE A 5 10.04 -19.55 -21.88
C PHE A 5 9.88 -18.04 -22.09
N PRO A 6 8.77 -17.42 -21.63
CA PRO A 6 8.62 -15.98 -21.72
C PRO A 6 9.79 -15.32 -20.99
N GLN A 7 10.58 -14.50 -21.70
CA GLN A 7 11.64 -13.72 -21.06
C GLN A 7 10.98 -12.69 -20.15
N LEU A 8 11.12 -12.88 -18.84
CA LEU A 8 10.72 -11.88 -17.86
C LEU A 8 11.44 -10.56 -18.20
N PRO A 9 10.75 -9.41 -18.22
CA PRO A 9 11.38 -8.13 -18.50
C PRO A 9 12.54 -7.91 -17.54
N LYS A 10 13.73 -7.65 -18.10
CA LYS A 10 14.93 -7.35 -17.32
C LYS A 10 14.67 -6.10 -16.49
N ARG A 11 14.50 -6.27 -15.18
CA ARG A 11 14.41 -5.15 -14.25
C ARG A 11 15.75 -4.40 -14.30
N GLY A 12 15.72 -3.09 -14.58
CA GLY A 12 16.88 -2.22 -14.43
C GLY A 12 17.40 -2.22 -12.99
N PRO A 13 18.55 -1.57 -12.71
CA PRO A 13 19.10 -1.50 -11.36
C PRO A 13 18.06 -0.96 -10.38
N ALA A 14 18.04 -1.53 -9.17
CA ALA A 14 17.08 -1.10 -8.15
C ALA A 14 17.34 0.38 -7.78
N PRO A 15 16.32 1.24 -7.84
CA PRO A 15 16.46 2.62 -7.39
C PRO A 15 16.69 2.69 -5.88
N ALA A 16 17.42 3.71 -5.44
CA ALA A 16 17.69 4.02 -4.03
C ALA A 16 16.47 4.69 -3.38
N VAL A 17 15.38 3.92 -3.23
CA VAL A 17 14.10 4.39 -2.68
C VAL A 17 14.25 5.00 -1.27
N ASP A 18 15.20 4.51 -0.48
CA ASP A 18 15.55 4.98 0.87
C ASP A 18 16.01 6.45 0.89
N ARG A 19 16.47 6.97 -0.24
CA ARG A 19 16.97 8.35 -0.37
C ARG A 19 16.00 9.27 -1.10
N MET A 20 14.88 8.73 -1.58
CA MET A 20 13.89 9.48 -2.34
C MET A 20 12.93 10.22 -1.41
N SER A 21 12.49 11.39 -1.84
CA SER A 21 11.42 12.15 -1.21
C SER A 21 10.07 11.43 -1.35
N ASN A 22 9.11 11.77 -0.48
CA ASN A 22 7.75 11.22 -0.56
C ASN A 22 7.11 11.47 -1.93
N ALA A 23 7.38 12.63 -2.55
CA ALA A 23 6.87 12.97 -3.89
C ALA A 23 7.48 12.10 -4.99
N GLU A 24 8.77 11.76 -4.90
CA GLU A 24 9.43 10.85 -5.84
C GLU A 24 8.90 9.42 -5.70
N LEU A 25 8.72 8.94 -4.47
CA LEU A 25 8.13 7.64 -4.19
C LEU A 25 6.69 7.55 -4.72
N ALA A 26 5.86 8.58 -4.46
CA ALA A 26 4.50 8.63 -4.96
C ALA A 26 4.44 8.59 -6.50
N ARG A 27 5.27 9.39 -7.19
CA ARG A 27 5.35 9.38 -8.66
C ARG A 27 5.74 8.02 -9.21
N MET A 28 6.65 7.29 -8.55
CA MET A 28 7.00 5.93 -8.98
C MET A 28 5.82 4.96 -8.87
N ILE A 29 5.00 5.12 -7.83
CA ILE A 29 3.82 4.29 -7.60
C ILE A 29 2.74 4.60 -8.65
N GLU A 30 2.47 5.88 -8.88
CA GLU A 30 1.52 6.37 -9.91
C GLU A 30 1.94 5.94 -11.32
N ALA A 31 3.23 5.98 -11.64
CA ALA A 31 3.78 5.53 -12.92
C ALA A 31 3.84 4.00 -13.07
N GLU A 32 3.26 3.25 -12.13
CA GLU A 32 3.26 1.78 -12.08
C GLU A 32 4.66 1.14 -12.19
N HIS A 33 5.69 1.85 -11.73
CA HIS A 33 7.08 1.45 -11.88
C HIS A 33 7.31 0.01 -11.36
N PRO A 34 8.23 -0.79 -11.94
CA PRO A 34 8.49 -2.16 -11.48
C PRO A 34 8.87 -2.30 -10.00
N TYR A 35 9.32 -1.21 -9.38
CA TYR A 35 9.67 -1.12 -7.96
C TYR A 35 8.62 -0.39 -7.10
N ARG A 36 7.39 -0.17 -7.60
CA ARG A 36 6.31 0.53 -6.87
C ARG A 36 5.98 -0.08 -5.52
N GLY A 37 6.00 -1.41 -5.39
CA GLY A 37 5.78 -2.08 -4.11
C GLY A 37 6.82 -1.66 -3.09
N LYS A 38 8.11 -1.66 -3.47
CA LYS A 38 9.20 -1.19 -2.61
C LYS A 38 9.05 0.29 -2.27
N ALA A 39 8.65 1.13 -3.22
CA ALA A 39 8.39 2.54 -2.98
C ALA A 39 7.22 2.76 -2.01
N LEU A 40 6.17 1.95 -2.10
CA LEU A 40 5.02 2.01 -1.20
C LEU A 40 5.40 1.57 0.22
N PHE A 41 6.20 0.51 0.37
CA PHE A 41 6.71 0.09 1.68
C PHE A 41 7.57 1.17 2.32
N GLU A 42 8.53 1.73 1.57
CA GLU A 42 9.35 2.84 2.04
C GLU A 42 8.52 4.06 2.47
N LEU A 43 7.47 4.40 1.70
CA LEU A 43 6.57 5.49 2.07
C LEU A 43 5.73 5.14 3.32
N SER A 44 5.38 3.86 3.47
CA SER A 44 4.61 3.36 4.61
C SER A 44 5.42 3.37 5.91
N ASP A 45 6.72 3.06 5.85
CA ASP A 45 7.64 3.09 7.00
C ASP A 45 7.79 4.50 7.60
N ARG A 46 7.46 5.54 6.82
CA ARG A 46 7.56 6.96 7.23
C ARG A 46 6.30 7.47 7.94
N ILE A 47 5.16 6.79 7.80
CA ILE A 47 3.84 7.28 8.25
C ILE A 47 3.85 7.68 9.73
N ALA A 48 4.54 6.92 10.59
CA ALA A 48 4.57 7.16 12.04
C ALA A 48 5.20 8.52 12.43
N HIS A 49 5.95 9.14 11.51
CA HIS A 49 6.71 10.37 11.79
C HIS A 49 6.49 11.46 10.73
N ASP A 50 5.64 11.23 9.73
CA ASP A 50 5.44 12.13 8.59
C ASP A 50 4.00 12.07 8.07
N ASP A 51 3.23 13.12 8.37
CA ASP A 51 1.83 13.25 7.93
C ASP A 51 1.69 13.40 6.41
N ASP A 52 2.71 13.92 5.71
CA ASP A 52 2.71 13.97 4.24
C ASP A 52 2.83 12.57 3.65
N ALA A 53 3.64 11.70 4.28
CA ALA A 53 3.71 10.28 3.90
C ALA A 53 2.35 9.59 4.11
N ALA A 54 1.72 9.77 5.28
CA ALA A 54 0.40 9.23 5.58
C ALA A 54 -0.65 9.66 4.55
N THR A 55 -0.69 10.96 4.24
CA THR A 55 -1.61 11.53 3.24
C THR A 55 -1.41 10.90 1.87
N LYS A 56 -0.15 10.77 1.41
CA LYS A 56 0.14 10.16 0.10
C LYS A 56 -0.21 8.68 0.07
N VAL A 57 0.10 7.91 1.12
CA VAL A 57 -0.24 6.49 1.19
C VAL A 57 -1.76 6.30 1.09
N ALA A 58 -2.54 7.12 1.79
CA ALA A 58 -4.00 7.08 1.71
C ALA A 58 -4.51 7.41 0.31
N MET A 59 -3.97 8.45 -0.35
CA MET A 59 -4.33 8.79 -1.74
C MET A 59 -3.99 7.66 -2.71
N LEU A 60 -2.78 7.10 -2.62
CA LEU A 60 -2.28 6.07 -3.53
C LEU A 60 -3.05 4.75 -3.37
N SER A 61 -3.47 4.40 -2.16
CA SER A 61 -4.28 3.19 -1.91
C SER A 61 -5.58 3.14 -2.72
N ARG A 62 -6.08 4.30 -3.18
CA ARG A 62 -7.30 4.41 -4.00
C ARG A 62 -7.06 4.06 -5.47
N LEU A 63 -5.80 3.93 -5.91
CA LEU A 63 -5.47 3.58 -7.29
C LEU A 63 -5.91 2.14 -7.60
N THR A 64 -6.65 1.96 -8.70
CA THR A 64 -7.07 0.62 -9.18
C THR A 64 -5.88 -0.32 -9.37
N SER A 65 -4.74 0.20 -9.83
CA SER A 65 -3.51 -0.57 -10.01
C SER A 65 -2.96 -1.15 -8.70
N LEU A 66 -3.15 -0.46 -7.57
CA LEU A 66 -2.77 -0.98 -6.25
C LEU A 66 -3.83 -1.90 -5.64
N ARG A 67 -5.12 -1.63 -5.88
CA ARG A 67 -6.22 -2.53 -5.48
C ARG A 67 -6.14 -3.89 -6.16
N GLN A 68 -5.67 -3.93 -7.42
CA GLN A 68 -5.50 -5.16 -8.20
C GLN A 68 -4.13 -5.83 -8.00
N ALA A 69 -3.11 -5.10 -7.55
CA ALA A 69 -1.79 -5.66 -7.29
C ALA A 69 -1.79 -6.49 -6.00
N ARG A 70 -2.03 -7.79 -6.12
CA ARG A 70 -2.04 -8.74 -4.99
C ARG A 70 -0.61 -9.11 -4.56
N LEU A 71 -0.38 -9.05 -3.25
CA LEU A 71 0.70 -9.69 -2.52
C LEU A 71 0.17 -10.99 -1.90
N PHE A 72 0.89 -12.09 -2.09
CA PHE A 72 0.56 -13.40 -1.51
C PHE A 72 -0.91 -13.84 -1.73
N ASP A 73 -1.44 -13.56 -2.92
CA ASP A 73 -2.79 -13.86 -3.43
C ASP A 73 -4.00 -13.28 -2.68
N ARG A 74 -3.84 -12.84 -1.42
CA ARG A 74 -4.97 -12.37 -0.58
C ARG A 74 -4.97 -10.87 -0.35
N VAL A 75 -3.81 -10.25 -0.14
CA VAL A 75 -3.73 -8.84 0.30
C VAL A 75 -3.31 -7.97 -0.88
N SER A 76 -4.10 -6.96 -1.24
CA SER A 76 -3.68 -6.00 -2.27
C SER A 76 -2.66 -5.01 -1.72
N LEU A 77 -1.87 -4.36 -2.59
CA LEU A 77 -1.01 -3.25 -2.18
C LEU A 77 -1.82 -2.10 -1.57
N ALA A 78 -3.05 -1.88 -2.03
CA ALA A 78 -3.96 -0.93 -1.41
C ALA A 78 -4.30 -1.31 0.04
N TRP A 79 -4.57 -2.59 0.32
CA TRP A 79 -4.80 -3.07 1.68
C TRP A 79 -3.55 -2.94 2.54
N SER A 80 -2.37 -3.29 2.02
CA SER A 80 -1.12 -3.10 2.75
C SER A 80 -0.89 -1.65 3.16
N ALA A 81 -1.23 -0.69 2.27
CA ALA A 81 -1.18 0.74 2.56
C ALA A 81 -2.14 1.15 3.69
N ILE A 82 -3.40 0.69 3.65
CA ILE A 82 -4.40 0.99 4.69
C ILE A 82 -3.99 0.36 6.03
N ILE A 83 -3.48 -0.89 6.01
CA ILE A 83 -2.99 -1.57 7.21
C ILE A 83 -1.80 -0.82 7.82
N ALA A 84 -0.88 -0.31 6.99
CA ALA A 84 0.23 0.50 7.47
C ALA A 84 -0.24 1.82 8.12
N LEU A 85 -1.26 2.48 7.55
CA LEU A 85 -1.88 3.65 8.17
C LEU A 85 -2.50 3.33 9.53
N LEU A 86 -3.21 2.20 9.66
CA LEU A 86 -3.79 1.76 10.94
C LEU A 86 -2.70 1.43 11.96
N ALA A 87 -1.61 0.79 11.54
CA ALA A 87 -0.51 0.37 12.42
C ALA A 87 0.33 1.53 12.97
N ALA A 88 0.31 2.70 12.31
CA ALA A 88 1.09 3.85 12.73
C ALA A 88 0.52 4.53 14.00
N GLU A 89 -0.75 4.29 14.34
CA GLU A 89 -1.40 4.74 15.59
C GLU A 89 -1.31 6.25 15.86
N THR A 90 -1.18 7.07 14.81
CA THR A 90 -1.30 8.53 14.91
C THR A 90 -2.72 8.97 14.56
N GLU A 91 -3.17 10.09 15.10
CA GLU A 91 -4.52 10.62 14.79
C GLU A 91 -4.70 10.87 13.29
N HIS A 92 -3.69 11.44 12.64
CA HIS A 92 -3.72 11.74 11.21
C HIS A 92 -3.71 10.48 10.34
N SER A 93 -2.88 9.48 10.69
CA SER A 93 -2.85 8.21 9.97
C SER A 93 -4.15 7.43 10.13
N ARG A 94 -4.78 7.48 11.31
CA ARG A 94 -6.11 6.90 11.57
C ARG A 94 -7.20 7.53 10.70
N ALA A 95 -7.29 8.86 10.70
CA ALA A 95 -8.24 9.57 9.84
C ALA A 95 -8.04 9.22 8.35
N SER A 96 -6.78 9.21 7.92
CA SER A 96 -6.38 8.84 6.56
C SER A 96 -6.74 7.40 6.20
N ALA A 97 -6.60 6.45 7.14
CA ALA A 97 -6.99 5.06 6.97
C ALA A 97 -8.50 4.92 6.78
N TYR A 98 -9.31 5.64 7.58
CA TYR A 98 -10.76 5.59 7.48
C TYR A 98 -11.28 6.13 6.15
N GLU A 99 -10.71 7.23 5.67
CA GLU A 99 -11.05 7.75 4.35
C GLU A 99 -10.66 6.77 3.23
N ALA A 100 -9.47 6.16 3.32
CA ALA A 100 -9.00 5.20 2.33
C ALA A 100 -9.85 3.92 2.31
N PHE A 101 -10.22 3.40 3.49
CA PHE A 101 -11.12 2.27 3.64
C PHE A 101 -12.53 2.58 3.12
N GLY A 102 -13.07 3.75 3.45
CA GLY A 102 -14.38 4.19 2.97
C GLY A 102 -14.46 4.37 1.45
N ALA A 103 -13.31 4.52 0.78
CA ALA A 103 -13.22 4.56 -0.68
C ALA A 103 -13.16 3.17 -1.34
N LEU A 104 -13.01 2.09 -0.58
CA LEU A 104 -13.13 0.72 -1.08
C LEU A 104 -14.60 0.38 -1.36
N ASP A 105 -14.83 -0.55 -2.28
CA ASP A 105 -16.18 -1.05 -2.52
C ASP A 105 -16.65 -1.90 -1.32
N PRO A 106 -17.96 -2.00 -1.01
CA PRO A 106 -18.44 -2.66 0.20
C PRO A 106 -17.99 -4.13 0.37
N ALA A 107 -17.83 -4.85 -0.74
CA ALA A 107 -17.30 -6.22 -0.70
C ALA A 107 -15.82 -6.25 -0.27
N GLU A 108 -15.00 -5.34 -0.80
CA GLU A 108 -13.59 -5.24 -0.40
C GLU A 108 -13.42 -4.75 1.03
N GLN A 109 -14.32 -3.87 1.51
CA GLN A 109 -14.37 -3.48 2.92
C GLN A 109 -14.63 -4.70 3.82
N GLY A 110 -15.64 -5.51 3.47
CA GLY A 110 -15.96 -6.75 4.19
C GLY A 110 -14.80 -7.73 4.21
N ASP A 111 -14.22 -8.03 3.04
CA ASP A 111 -13.10 -8.97 2.93
C ASP A 111 -11.88 -8.48 3.74
N MET A 112 -11.65 -7.17 3.81
CA MET A 112 -10.55 -6.58 4.57
C MET A 112 -10.80 -6.65 6.09
N LEU A 113 -12.03 -6.41 6.55
CA LEU A 113 -12.41 -6.57 7.96
C LEU A 113 -12.29 -8.03 8.40
N ASP A 114 -12.74 -8.97 7.57
CA ASP A 114 -12.59 -10.41 7.79
C ASP A 114 -11.11 -10.80 7.88
N TYR A 115 -10.26 -10.25 7.00
CA TYR A 115 -8.82 -10.48 7.03
C TYR A 115 -8.17 -9.94 8.32
N LEU A 116 -8.66 -8.81 8.84
CA LEU A 116 -8.17 -8.19 10.07
C LEU A 116 -8.80 -8.82 11.33
N GLU A 117 -9.76 -9.73 11.18
CA GLU A 117 -10.51 -10.38 12.27
C GLU A 117 -11.21 -9.37 13.20
N VAL A 118 -11.75 -8.29 12.62
CA VAL A 118 -12.48 -7.24 13.36
C VAL A 118 -13.86 -6.98 12.75
N SER A 119 -14.77 -6.42 13.55
CA SER A 119 -16.13 -6.12 13.10
C SER A 119 -16.28 -4.70 12.57
N ALA A 120 -15.39 -3.80 13.00
CA ALA A 120 -15.32 -2.41 12.57
C ALA A 120 -13.87 -1.96 12.39
N ILE A 121 -13.61 -1.02 11.48
CA ILE A 121 -12.24 -0.57 11.21
C ILE A 121 -11.62 0.17 12.40
N GLU A 122 -12.43 0.79 13.24
CA GLU A 122 -12.02 1.46 14.47
C GLU A 122 -11.41 0.48 15.49
N GLU A 123 -11.72 -0.82 15.39
CA GLU A 123 -11.19 -1.88 16.24
C GLU A 123 -9.84 -2.43 15.71
N ALA A 124 -9.45 -2.08 14.48
CA ALA A 124 -8.26 -2.61 13.84
C ALA A 124 -6.99 -1.94 14.41
N HIS A 125 -6.17 -2.71 15.12
CA HIS A 125 -4.85 -2.28 15.64
C HIS A 125 -3.73 -3.23 15.16
N PRO A 126 -3.50 -3.32 13.83
CA PRO A 126 -2.52 -4.25 13.29
C PRO A 126 -1.11 -3.91 13.79
N ARG A 127 -0.35 -4.93 14.18
CA ARG A 127 1.05 -4.78 14.59
C ARG A 127 1.94 -5.25 13.46
N ILE A 128 2.70 -4.32 12.89
CA ILE A 128 3.76 -4.62 11.93
C ILE A 128 5.05 -4.77 12.75
N ALA A 129 5.58 -5.99 12.81
CA ALA A 129 6.80 -6.33 13.55
C ALA A 129 8.05 -6.24 12.67
#